data_AF-X0ZVJ0-F1
#
_entry.id   AF-X0ZVJ0-F1
#
_cell.length_a   1.000
_cell.length_b   1.000
_cell.length_c   1.000
_cell.angle_alpha   90.00
_cell.angle_beta   90.00
_cell.angle_gamma   90.00
#
_symmetry.space_group_name_H-M   'P 1'
#
loop_
_entity.id
_entity.type
_entity.pdbx_description
1 polymer ?
#
loop_
_entity_poly.entity_id
_entity_poly.type
_entity_poly.pdbx_seq_one_letter_code
_entity_poly.pdbx_strand_id
1 'polypeptide(L)'
;MENDIVENVEPFVYQHEDTPGSRMTIVTDPAAKGLNCIGEIAARENMNVCLSGAGADEVLSDYGRAGEKIYAHSEFGGVFPEDLSTIFPWRKFFGDTQRSYLFKEEFILGRHAIEGRYPFLDKAVVQAFLSLTTEAKNYDYKAPIAYMLEQSRYPYERHVKRGFDPSIKERGWSFARF
;
A
#
# COMPACT_ATOMS: atom_id res chain seq x y z
N MET A 1 -16.18 5.38 -17.14
CA MET A 1 -15.13 5.06 -16.16
C MET A 1 -14.08 6.17 -16.06
N GLU A 2 -13.40 6.58 -17.14
CA GLU A 2 -12.36 7.63 -17.05
C GLU A 2 -12.84 8.97 -16.48
N ASN A 3 -14.11 9.34 -16.73
CA ASN A 3 -14.67 10.58 -16.19
C ASN A 3 -15.32 10.43 -14.81
N ASP A 4 -15.55 9.22 -14.30
CA ASP A 4 -16.29 9.03 -13.04
C ASP A 4 -15.55 9.65 -11.85
N ILE A 5 -14.22 9.47 -11.79
CA ILE A 5 -13.38 10.10 -10.77
C ILE A 5 -13.43 11.63 -10.90
N VAL A 6 -13.42 12.16 -12.12
CA VAL A 6 -13.43 13.61 -12.37
C VAL A 6 -14.76 14.24 -11.95
N GLU A 7 -15.87 13.57 -12.23
CA GLU A 7 -17.22 14.10 -12.02
C GLU A 7 -17.70 13.92 -10.58
N ASN A 8 -17.25 12.87 -9.90
CA ASN A 8 -17.87 12.42 -8.65
C ASN A 8 -16.92 12.26 -7.46
N VAL A 9 -15.61 12.51 -7.63
CA VAL A 9 -14.63 12.42 -6.55
C VAL A 9 -13.97 13.79 -6.35
N GLU A 10 -13.79 14.18 -5.09
CA GLU A 10 -13.08 15.43 -4.77
C GLU A 10 -11.66 15.41 -5.33
N PRO A 11 -11.21 16.47 -6.01
CA PRO A 11 -9.86 16.53 -6.56
C PRO A 11 -8.82 16.47 -5.44
N PHE A 12 -7.90 15.52 -5.54
CA PHE A 12 -6.80 15.38 -4.59
C PHE A 12 -5.46 15.29 -5.33
N VAL A 13 -4.49 16.07 -4.86
CA VAL A 13 -3.11 16.09 -5.34
C VAL A 13 -2.24 15.40 -4.30
N TYR A 14 -1.44 14.43 -4.73
CA TYR A 14 -0.65 13.63 -3.81
C TYR A 14 0.49 14.47 -3.25
N GLN A 15 0.79 14.23 -1.97
CA GLN A 15 1.91 14.82 -1.27
C GLN A 15 3.10 13.88 -1.41
N HIS A 16 4.05 14.22 -2.27
CA HIS A 16 5.33 13.53 -2.42
C HIS A 16 6.47 14.54 -2.38
N GLU A 17 7.03 14.76 -1.18
CA GLU A 17 8.03 15.82 -0.98
C GLU A 17 9.36 15.54 -1.69
N ASP A 18 9.69 14.27 -1.92
CA ASP A 18 10.95 13.87 -2.58
C ASP A 18 10.92 14.02 -4.10
N THR A 19 9.76 14.34 -4.68
CA THR A 19 9.64 14.69 -6.10
C THR A 19 8.92 16.02 -6.28
N PRO A 20 9.52 17.15 -5.86
CA PRO A 20 8.92 18.48 -6.01
C PRO A 20 8.63 18.74 -7.51
N GLY A 21 7.36 18.93 -7.86
CA GLY A 21 6.93 19.16 -9.24
C GLY A 21 6.29 17.96 -9.94
N SER A 22 6.42 16.75 -9.39
CA SER A 22 5.58 15.60 -9.75
C SER A 22 4.16 15.85 -9.24
N ARG A 23 3.25 16.25 -10.12
CA ARG A 23 1.86 16.56 -9.76
C ARG A 23 0.96 15.36 -10.03
N MET A 24 1.19 14.27 -9.32
CA MET A 24 0.28 13.13 -9.36
C MET A 24 -1.04 13.50 -8.69
N THR A 25 -2.14 13.16 -9.35
CA THR A 25 -3.49 13.36 -8.85
C THR A 25 -4.24 12.04 -8.83
N ILE A 26 -5.32 11.98 -8.04
CA ILE A 26 -6.23 10.84 -7.99
C ILE A 26 -6.82 10.49 -9.37
N VAL A 27 -6.96 11.49 -10.26
CA VAL A 27 -7.47 11.29 -11.62
C VAL A 27 -6.44 10.61 -12.53
N THR A 28 -5.17 10.95 -12.36
CA THR A 28 -4.07 10.47 -13.21
C THR A 28 -3.43 9.18 -12.70
N ASP A 29 -3.64 8.84 -11.43
CA ASP A 29 -3.07 7.64 -10.80
C ASP A 29 -3.74 6.35 -11.34
N PRO A 30 -2.99 5.44 -11.98
CA PRO A 30 -3.52 4.15 -12.41
C PRO A 30 -4.10 3.32 -11.26
N ALA A 31 -3.52 3.38 -10.06
CA ALA A 31 -4.02 2.63 -8.92
C ALA A 31 -5.41 3.13 -8.48
N ALA A 32 -5.64 4.44 -8.51
CA ALA A 32 -6.95 5.04 -8.26
C ALA A 32 -8.00 4.59 -9.29
N LYS A 33 -7.63 4.57 -10.58
CA LYS A 33 -8.52 4.08 -11.66
C LYS A 33 -8.89 2.60 -11.48
N GLY A 34 -7.91 1.76 -11.16
CA GLY A 34 -8.18 0.34 -10.93
C GLY A 34 -9.00 0.10 -9.66
N LEU A 35 -8.75 0.86 -8.59
CA LEU A 35 -9.58 0.81 -7.38
C LEU A 35 -11.02 1.27 -7.66
N ASN A 36 -11.21 2.27 -8.53
CA ASN A 36 -12.54 2.72 -8.93
C ASN A 36 -13.33 1.60 -9.62
N CYS A 37 -12.66 0.82 -10.47
CA CYS A 37 -13.25 -0.37 -11.10
C CYS A 37 -13.60 -1.45 -10.07
N ILE A 38 -12.71 -1.72 -9.11
CA ILE A 38 -12.98 -2.65 -8.00
C ILE A 38 -14.19 -2.19 -7.18
N GLY A 39 -14.27 -0.90 -6.85
CA GLY A 39 -15.37 -0.30 -6.12
C GLY A 39 -16.71 -0.42 -6.86
N GLU A 40 -16.72 -0.17 -8.16
CA GLU A 40 -17.92 -0.33 -8.99
C GLU A 40 -18.42 -1.79 -9.00
N ILE A 41 -17.51 -2.76 -9.11
CA ILE A 41 -17.85 -4.19 -9.03
C ILE A 41 -18.38 -4.53 -7.64
N ALA A 42 -17.65 -4.15 -6.58
CA ALA A 42 -18.03 -4.41 -5.21
C ALA A 42 -19.41 -3.84 -4.86
N ALA A 43 -19.72 -2.62 -5.28
CA ALA A 43 -21.02 -1.99 -5.07
C ALA A 43 -22.16 -2.74 -5.77
N ARG A 44 -21.94 -3.22 -7.01
CA ARG A 44 -22.92 -4.06 -7.73
C ARG A 44 -23.19 -5.39 -7.03
N GLU A 45 -22.16 -5.93 -6.39
CA GLU A 45 -22.23 -7.16 -5.59
C GLU A 45 -22.70 -6.91 -4.14
N ASN A 46 -23.14 -5.69 -3.80
CA ASN A 46 -23.59 -5.28 -2.46
C ASN A 46 -22.54 -5.49 -1.36
N MET A 47 -21.26 -5.34 -1.69
CA MET A 47 -20.16 -5.35 -0.74
C MET A 47 -19.97 -3.95 -0.18
N ASN A 48 -19.97 -3.84 1.15
CA ASN A 48 -19.88 -2.54 1.84
C ASN A 48 -18.52 -2.31 2.52
N VAL A 49 -17.63 -3.31 2.52
CA VAL A 49 -16.33 -3.25 3.19
C VAL A 49 -15.24 -3.79 2.25
N CYS A 50 -14.16 -3.04 2.10
CA CYS A 50 -12.96 -3.46 1.39
C CYS A 50 -11.79 -3.58 2.37
N LEU A 51 -11.22 -4.79 2.52
CA LEU A 51 -9.98 -4.99 3.25
C LEU A 51 -8.80 -4.73 2.31
N SER A 52 -8.00 -3.71 2.61
CA SER A 52 -6.86 -3.30 1.79
C SER A 52 -5.54 -3.64 2.48
N GLY A 53 -4.54 -3.98 1.66
CA GLY A 53 -3.15 -4.19 2.11
C GLY A 53 -2.35 -2.90 2.29
N ALA A 54 -2.96 -1.73 2.11
CA ALA A 54 -2.31 -0.44 2.27
C ALA A 54 -1.70 -0.28 3.68
N GLY A 55 -0.58 0.44 3.76
CA GLY A 55 0.21 0.60 4.98
C GLY A 55 1.32 -0.44 5.16
N ALA A 56 1.25 -1.60 4.51
CA ALA A 56 2.27 -2.62 4.66
C ALA A 56 3.64 -2.18 4.12
N ASP A 57 3.69 -1.44 3.01
CA ASP A 57 4.96 -0.99 2.45
C ASP A 57 5.60 0.09 3.33
N GLU A 58 4.78 1.04 3.76
CA GLU A 58 5.12 2.17 4.61
C GLU A 58 5.61 1.70 5.99
N VAL A 59 4.91 0.75 6.62
CA VAL A 59 5.23 0.26 7.97
C VAL A 59 6.39 -0.74 7.97
N LEU A 60 6.38 -1.72 7.06
CA LEU A 60 7.22 -2.92 7.21
C LEU A 60 8.49 -2.90 6.35
N SER A 61 8.60 -1.96 5.43
CA SER A 61 9.71 -1.93 4.48
C SER A 61 10.21 -0.56 4.09
N ASP A 62 9.43 0.51 4.33
CA ASP A 62 9.73 1.85 3.84
C ASP A 62 10.09 1.83 2.33
N TYR A 63 9.37 1.02 1.55
CA TYR A 63 9.64 0.85 0.12
C TYR A 63 11.09 0.46 -0.23
N GLY A 64 11.79 -0.20 0.69
CA GLY A 64 13.15 -0.65 0.52
C GLY A 64 13.35 -2.08 0.99
N ARG A 65 14.53 -2.61 0.74
CA ARG A 65 14.95 -3.95 1.15
C ARG A 65 16.46 -4.01 1.25
N ALA A 66 16.98 -4.44 2.40
CA ALA A 66 18.41 -4.70 2.61
C ALA A 66 19.33 -3.52 2.24
N GLY A 67 18.87 -2.30 2.47
CA GLY A 67 19.60 -1.06 2.21
C GLY A 67 19.37 -0.50 0.81
N GLU A 68 18.71 -1.27 -0.07
CA GLU A 68 18.35 -0.83 -1.41
C GLU A 68 16.95 -0.19 -1.41
N LYS A 69 16.86 0.98 -2.03
CA LYS A 69 15.59 1.68 -2.25
C LYS A 69 14.89 1.06 -3.46
N ILE A 70 13.78 0.34 -3.26
CA ILE A 70 12.96 -0.21 -4.36
C ILE A 70 12.29 0.96 -5.09
N TYR A 71 11.82 1.95 -4.34
CA TYR A 71 11.33 3.22 -4.87
C TYR A 71 12.17 4.38 -4.35
N ALA A 72 12.33 5.41 -5.18
CA ALA A 72 13.17 6.58 -4.86
C ALA A 72 12.75 7.30 -3.56
N HIS A 73 11.47 7.20 -3.19
CA HIS A 73 10.91 7.79 -1.98
C HIS A 73 11.16 6.95 -0.71
N SER A 74 11.79 5.78 -0.79
CA SER A 74 12.27 5.09 0.42
C SER A 74 13.22 6.01 1.19
N GLU A 75 13.07 6.14 2.50
CA GLU A 75 13.88 7.00 3.34
C GLU A 75 15.17 6.30 3.78
N PHE A 76 15.05 5.06 4.26
CA PHE A 76 16.14 4.28 4.87
C PHE A 76 16.39 2.91 4.23
N GLY A 77 15.78 2.61 3.08
CA GLY A 77 16.10 1.41 2.30
C GLY A 77 15.65 0.10 2.96
N GLY A 78 14.66 0.17 3.85
CA GLY A 78 14.09 -1.00 4.52
C GLY A 78 15.02 -1.70 5.50
N VAL A 79 16.01 -0.97 6.05
CA VAL A 79 16.85 -1.44 7.16
C VAL A 79 16.51 -0.66 8.42
N PHE A 80 15.88 -1.33 9.38
CA PHE A 80 15.49 -0.72 10.64
C PHE A 80 16.71 -0.61 11.58
N PRO A 81 16.96 0.53 12.24
CA PRO A 81 18.06 0.69 13.18
C PRO A 81 17.78 0.00 14.52
N GLU A 82 18.81 -0.12 15.37
CA GLU A 82 18.66 -0.53 16.78
C GLU A 82 17.82 0.47 17.58
N ASP A 83 18.14 1.76 17.44
CA ASP A 83 17.36 2.84 18.04
C ASP A 83 16.33 3.40 17.04
N LEU A 84 15.09 2.91 17.13
CA LEU A 84 13.98 3.38 16.29
C LEU A 84 13.65 4.87 16.51
N SER A 85 14.01 5.48 17.65
CA SER A 85 13.71 6.90 17.88
C SER A 85 14.46 7.83 16.92
N THR A 86 15.51 7.32 16.27
CA THR A 86 16.27 8.03 15.24
C THR A 86 15.47 8.25 13.94
N ILE A 87 14.46 7.42 13.69
CA ILE A 87 13.65 7.47 12.47
C ILE A 87 12.15 7.54 12.72
N PHE A 88 11.64 7.12 13.89
CA PHE A 88 10.21 7.02 14.16
C PHE A 88 9.62 8.33 14.73
N PRO A 89 8.42 8.75 14.27
CA PRO A 89 7.71 8.21 13.12
C PRO A 89 8.41 8.65 11.82
N TRP A 90 8.72 7.70 10.94
CA TRP A 90 9.29 8.07 9.65
C TRP A 90 8.19 8.64 8.77
N ARG A 91 8.58 9.54 7.87
CA ARG A 91 7.67 10.42 7.16
C ARG A 91 6.76 9.64 6.22
N LYS A 92 7.26 8.57 5.58
CA LYS A 92 6.44 7.74 4.68
C LYS A 92 5.35 6.96 5.39
N PHE A 93 5.48 6.71 6.69
CA PHE A 93 4.44 6.09 7.52
C PHE A 93 3.45 7.11 8.08
N PHE A 94 3.89 8.23 8.65
CA PHE A 94 2.96 9.17 9.31
C PHE A 94 2.38 10.25 8.38
N GLY A 95 3.01 10.50 7.23
CA GLY A 95 2.65 11.55 6.28
C GLY A 95 2.81 11.11 4.83
N ASP A 96 3.20 12.05 3.96
CA ASP A 96 3.61 11.84 2.56
C ASP A 96 2.85 10.71 1.83
N THR A 97 3.49 9.56 1.60
CA THR A 97 2.92 8.40 0.89
C THR A 97 1.73 7.81 1.62
N GLN A 98 1.84 7.51 2.94
CA GLN A 98 0.73 6.90 3.69
C GLN A 98 -0.52 7.77 3.62
N ARG A 99 -0.35 9.08 3.84
CA ARG A 99 -1.46 10.02 3.78
C ARG A 99 -2.05 10.04 2.38
N SER A 100 -1.22 10.24 1.35
CA SER A 100 -1.69 10.34 -0.03
C SER A 100 -2.44 9.09 -0.49
N TYR A 101 -1.94 7.91 -0.12
CA TYR A 101 -2.55 6.65 -0.51
C TYR A 101 -3.82 6.34 0.27
N LEU A 102 -3.90 6.68 1.56
CA LEU A 102 -5.16 6.60 2.31
C LEU A 102 -6.21 7.56 1.75
N PHE A 103 -5.83 8.81 1.46
CA PHE A 103 -6.77 9.77 0.85
C PHE A 103 -7.30 9.27 -0.49
N LYS A 104 -6.42 8.71 -1.34
CA LYS A 104 -6.85 8.03 -2.57
C LYS A 104 -7.86 6.92 -2.29
N GLU A 105 -7.55 5.99 -1.37
CA GLU A 105 -8.44 4.85 -1.11
C GLU A 105 -9.77 5.28 -0.51
N GLU A 106 -9.78 6.17 0.47
CA GLU A 106 -11.00 6.70 1.09
C GLU A 106 -11.87 7.47 0.09
N PHE A 107 -11.27 8.29 -0.78
CA PHE A 107 -12.03 9.08 -1.75
C PHE A 107 -12.65 8.18 -2.83
N ILE A 108 -11.90 7.21 -3.34
CA ILE A 108 -12.42 6.27 -4.35
C ILE A 108 -13.44 5.30 -3.74
N LEU A 109 -13.17 4.70 -2.59
CA LEU A 109 -14.10 3.75 -1.97
C LEU A 109 -15.36 4.45 -1.45
N GLY A 110 -15.22 5.64 -0.86
CA GLY A 110 -16.33 6.45 -0.40
C GLY A 110 -17.31 6.84 -1.52
N ARG A 111 -16.79 7.09 -2.73
CA ARG A 111 -17.60 7.29 -3.95
C ARG A 111 -18.53 6.13 -4.26
N HIS A 112 -18.18 4.91 -3.87
CA HIS A 112 -18.97 3.70 -4.06
C HIS A 112 -19.72 3.25 -2.79
N ALA A 113 -19.75 4.08 -1.74
CA ALA A 113 -20.31 3.75 -0.43
C ALA A 113 -19.66 2.51 0.24
N ILE A 114 -18.36 2.32 -0.01
CA ILE A 114 -17.58 1.21 0.55
C ILE A 114 -16.65 1.74 1.65
N GLU A 115 -16.66 1.07 2.79
CA GLU A 115 -15.74 1.34 3.90
C GLU A 115 -14.38 0.68 3.62
N GLY A 116 -13.32 1.47 3.49
CA GLY A 116 -11.96 0.98 3.48
C GLY A 116 -11.50 0.56 4.88
N ARG A 117 -10.87 -0.62 5.00
CA ARG A 117 -10.24 -1.06 6.25
C ARG A 117 -8.81 -1.51 5.97
N TYR A 118 -7.89 -1.09 6.83
CA TYR A 118 -6.45 -1.18 6.62
C TYR A 118 -5.78 -1.95 7.77
N PRO A 119 -5.79 -3.31 7.76
CA PRO A 119 -5.27 -4.09 8.88
C PRO A 119 -3.81 -3.81 9.24
N PHE A 120 -2.98 -3.41 8.27
CA PHE A 120 -1.58 -3.05 8.53
C PHE A 120 -1.39 -1.71 9.26
N LEU A 121 -2.46 -0.92 9.37
CA LEU A 121 -2.49 0.32 10.15
C LEU A 121 -3.24 0.17 11.47
N ASP A 122 -3.67 -1.05 11.81
CA ASP A 122 -4.18 -1.33 13.14
C ASP A 122 -3.11 -1.00 14.19
N LYS A 123 -3.52 -0.32 15.26
CA LYS A 123 -2.61 0.15 16.30
C LYS A 123 -1.84 -1.00 16.95
N ALA A 124 -2.49 -2.15 17.17
CA ALA A 124 -1.83 -3.30 17.77
C ALA A 124 -0.87 -3.97 16.78
N VAL A 125 -1.22 -4.04 15.49
CA VAL A 125 -0.32 -4.54 14.44
C VAL A 125 0.93 -3.67 14.30
N VAL A 126 0.77 -2.35 14.20
CA VAL A 126 1.90 -1.41 14.14
C VAL A 126 2.74 -1.50 15.39
N GLN A 127 2.12 -1.49 16.58
CA GLN A 127 2.85 -1.58 17.83
C GLN A 127 3.61 -2.91 17.96
N ALA A 128 3.00 -4.03 17.56
CA ALA A 128 3.66 -5.33 17.57
C ALA A 128 4.89 -5.34 16.67
N PHE A 129 4.80 -4.75 15.47
CA PHE A 129 5.96 -4.59 14.60
C PHE A 129 7.05 -3.73 15.26
N LEU A 130 6.70 -2.56 15.79
CA LEU A 130 7.65 -1.67 16.46
C LEU A 130 8.35 -2.36 17.63
N SER A 131 7.66 -3.24 18.36
CA SER A 131 8.20 -4.01 19.49
C SER A 131 9.12 -5.18 19.11
N LEU A 132 9.22 -5.57 17.83
CA LEU A 132 10.17 -6.60 17.40
C LEU A 132 11.62 -6.15 17.62
N THR A 133 12.55 -7.09 17.78
CA THR A 133 13.97 -6.73 17.77
C THR A 133 14.41 -6.29 16.38
N THR A 134 15.52 -5.57 16.30
CA THR A 134 16.10 -5.12 15.03
C THR A 134 16.47 -6.31 14.14
N GLU A 135 16.99 -7.38 14.73
CA GLU A 135 17.29 -8.63 14.02
C GLU A 135 16.01 -9.24 13.44
N ALA A 136 14.92 -9.27 14.20
CA ALA A 136 13.65 -9.83 13.74
C ALA A 136 13.02 -9.00 12.62
N LYS A 137 13.10 -7.66 12.68
CA LYS A 137 12.61 -6.77 11.61
C LYS A 137 13.39 -6.94 10.31
N ASN A 138 14.71 -7.07 10.42
CA ASN A 138 15.64 -7.08 9.29
C ASN A 138 15.96 -8.50 8.76
N TYR A 139 15.40 -9.55 9.37
CA TYR A 139 15.68 -10.94 9.01
C TYR A 139 15.35 -11.26 7.54
N ASP A 140 14.25 -10.70 7.03
CA ASP A 140 13.78 -10.90 5.67
C ASP A 140 12.94 -9.70 5.19
N TYR A 141 12.68 -9.60 3.89
CA TYR A 141 11.79 -8.60 3.30
C TYR A 141 10.36 -8.75 3.83
N LYS A 142 9.89 -7.75 4.58
CA LYS A 142 8.61 -7.80 5.32
C LYS A 142 8.51 -9.03 6.21
N ALA A 143 9.58 -9.30 6.96
CA ALA A 143 9.79 -10.53 7.74
C ALA A 143 8.55 -11.08 8.47
N PRO A 144 7.73 -10.29 9.20
CA PRO A 144 6.58 -10.84 9.91
C PRO A 144 5.52 -11.44 8.96
N ILE A 145 5.28 -10.79 7.82
CA ILE A 145 4.34 -11.29 6.81
C ILE A 145 4.93 -12.52 6.13
N ALA A 146 6.20 -12.45 5.70
CA ALA A 146 6.87 -13.57 5.05
C ALA A 146 6.80 -14.83 5.95
N TYR A 147 7.16 -14.69 7.22
CA TYR A 147 7.06 -15.75 8.21
C TYR A 147 5.64 -16.32 8.33
N MET A 148 4.62 -15.48 8.46
CA MET A 148 3.21 -15.89 8.55
C MET A 148 2.74 -16.66 7.30
N LEU A 149 3.10 -16.18 6.11
CA LEU A 149 2.74 -16.84 4.84
C LEU A 149 3.43 -18.19 4.71
N GLU A 150 4.69 -18.30 5.13
CA GLU A 150 5.43 -19.57 5.16
C GLU A 150 4.83 -20.58 6.13
N GLN A 151 4.53 -20.16 7.37
CA GLN A 151 3.89 -21.03 8.37
C GLN A 151 2.54 -21.56 7.87
N SER A 152 1.80 -20.71 7.14
CA SER A 152 0.50 -21.05 6.57
C SER A 152 0.60 -21.82 5.25
N ARG A 153 1.81 -22.06 4.72
CA ARG A 153 2.07 -22.60 3.37
C ARG A 153 1.31 -21.85 2.27
N TYR A 154 1.13 -20.54 2.44
CA TYR A 154 0.47 -19.70 1.47
C TYR A 154 1.41 -19.43 0.28
N PRO A 155 0.95 -19.55 -0.98
CA PRO A 155 1.79 -19.28 -2.14
C PRO A 155 2.03 -17.77 -2.31
N TYR A 156 3.29 -17.37 -2.37
CA TYR A 156 3.68 -15.99 -2.68
C TYR A 156 5.07 -15.94 -3.32
N GLU A 157 5.37 -14.83 -4.00
CA GLU A 157 6.70 -14.58 -4.55
C GLU A 157 7.62 -13.98 -3.49
N ARG A 158 8.61 -14.76 -3.06
CA ARG A 158 9.58 -14.32 -2.06
C ARG A 158 10.42 -13.15 -2.58
N HIS A 159 10.57 -12.14 -1.74
CA HIS A 159 11.39 -10.95 -1.99
C HIS A 159 11.00 -10.15 -3.25
N VAL A 160 9.83 -10.39 -3.86
CA VAL A 160 9.36 -9.64 -5.02
C VAL A 160 8.29 -8.65 -4.59
N LYS A 161 8.47 -7.37 -4.92
CA LYS A 161 7.44 -6.35 -4.78
C LYS A 161 6.67 -6.23 -6.10
N ARG A 162 5.38 -6.55 -6.07
CA ARG A 162 4.42 -6.21 -7.14
C ARG A 162 3.50 -5.10 -6.65
N GLY A 163 3.49 -3.99 -7.39
CA GLY A 163 2.47 -2.96 -7.24
C GLY A 163 1.20 -3.37 -7.97
N PHE A 164 0.08 -2.79 -7.57
CA PHE A 164 -1.16 -2.90 -8.34
C PHE A 164 -1.07 -1.95 -9.53
N ASP A 165 -1.00 -2.49 -10.75
CA ASP A 165 -0.96 -1.71 -11.98
C ASP A 165 -1.95 -2.29 -12.99
N PRO A 166 -3.12 -1.66 -13.18
CA PRO A 166 -4.13 -2.15 -14.10
C PRO A 166 -3.73 -2.00 -15.58
N SER A 167 -2.60 -1.35 -15.88
CA SER A 167 -2.08 -1.23 -17.25
C SER A 167 -1.25 -2.44 -17.70
N ILE A 168 -0.82 -3.29 -16.76
CA ILE A 168 -0.07 -4.50 -17.07
C ILE A 168 -1.02 -5.53 -17.70
N LYS A 169 -0.91 -5.74 -19.01
CA LYS A 169 -1.51 -6.90 -19.68
C LYS A 169 -0.71 -8.14 -19.28
N GLU A 170 -1.27 -9.01 -18.46
CA GLU A 170 -0.56 -10.22 -18.06
C GLU A 170 -0.21 -11.12 -19.25
N ARG A 171 1.01 -11.67 -19.20
CA ARG A 171 1.45 -12.81 -20.00
C ARG A 171 0.81 -14.08 -19.41
N GLY A 172 -0.34 -14.49 -19.95
CA GLY A 172 -0.71 -15.90 -20.00
C GLY A 172 -1.27 -16.57 -18.74
N TRP A 173 -1.92 -15.86 -17.82
CA TRP A 173 -2.68 -16.50 -16.74
C TRP A 173 -4.16 -16.56 -17.09
N SER A 174 -4.66 -17.76 -17.41
CA SER A 174 -6.09 -18.03 -17.54
C SER A 174 -6.69 -18.18 -16.15
N PHE A 175 -7.38 -17.15 -15.66
CA PHE A 175 -8.32 -17.37 -14.57
C PHE A 175 -9.43 -18.28 -15.10
N ALA A 176 -9.49 -19.51 -14.58
CA ALA A 176 -10.65 -20.36 -14.74
C ALA A 176 -11.85 -19.57 -14.19
N ARG A 177 -12.81 -19.28 -15.07
CA ARG A 177 -14.10 -18.70 -14.69
C ARG A 177 -14.73 -19.62 -13.63
N PHE A 178 -15.01 -19.06 -12.46
CA PHE A 178 -16.00 -19.64 -11.55
C PHE A 178 -17.41 -19.38 -12.08
#